data_AF-A0A349ZQU8-F1
#
_entry.id   AF-A0A349ZQU8-F1
#
_cell.length_a   1.000
_cell.length_b   1.000
_cell.length_c   1.000
_cell.angle_alpha   90.00
_cell.angle_beta   90.00
_cell.angle_gamma   90.00
#
_symmetry.space_group_name_H-M   'P 1'
#
loop_
_entity.id
_entity.type
_entity.pdbx_description
1 polymer ?
#
loop_
_entity_poly.entity_id
_entity_poly.type
_entity_poly.pdbx_seq_one_letter_code
_entity_poly.pdbx_strand_id
1 'polypeptide(L)' 'MYEEYYKAKRLGDRAYRKAVVSGRYPYLPALEDFLPKSVNAEIPAGVRDIPLDQVVGTRTRGRQEAFADNFMPIL' A
#
# COMPACT_ATOMS: atom_id res chain seq x y z
N MET A 1 7.28 -0.27 -21.35
CA MET A 1 7.43 -0.05 -19.89
C MET A 1 6.65 1.17 -19.42
N TYR A 2 6.78 2.34 -20.06
CA TYR A 2 6.04 3.55 -19.67
C TYR A 2 4.52 3.47 -19.84
N GLU A 3 4.01 2.79 -20.88
CA GLU A 3 2.56 2.69 -21.09
C GLU A 3 1.81 1.97 -19.96
N GLU A 4 2.34 0.85 -19.49
CA GLU A 4 1.75 0.10 -18.37
C GLU A 4 1.80 0.92 -17.08
N TYR A 5 2.89 1.66 -16.85
CA TYR A 5 2.97 2.62 -15.74
C TYR A 5 1.87 3.68 -15.85
N TYR A 6 1.66 4.30 -17.02
CA TYR A 6 0.62 5.31 -17.18
C TYR A 6 -0.79 4.74 -17.03
N LYS A 7 -1.04 3.51 -17.48
CA LYS A 7 -2.31 2.81 -17.23
C LYS A 7 -2.53 2.59 -15.73
N ALA A 8 -1.51 2.07 -15.04
CA ALA A 8 -1.53 1.89 -13.59
C ALA A 8 -1.77 3.22 -12.86
N LYS A 9 -1.07 4.29 -13.27
CA LYS A 9 -1.25 5.63 -12.69
C LYS A 9 -2.68 6.15 -12.82
N ARG A 10 -3.29 5.98 -14.00
CA ARG A 10 -4.71 6.36 -14.21
C ARG A 10 -5.66 5.58 -13.30
N LEU A 11 -5.35 4.31 -13.02
CA LEU A 11 -6.12 3.49 -12.08
C LEU A 11 -5.93 3.96 -10.63
N GLY A 12 -4.70 4.33 -10.24
CA GLY A 12 -4.39 4.90 -8.93
C GLY A 12 -5.09 6.24 -8.70
N ASP A 13 -4.96 7.17 -9.65
CA ASP A 13 -5.59 8.49 -9.58
C ASP A 13 -7.13 8.37 -9.45
N ARG A 14 -7.74 7.38 -10.12
CA ARG A 14 -9.18 7.10 -10.03
C ARG A 14 -9.56 6.53 -8.67
N ALA A 15 -8.82 5.56 -8.17
CA ALA A 15 -9.06 4.93 -6.87
C ALA A 15 -8.95 5.95 -5.73
N TYR A 16 -7.89 6.77 -5.75
CA TYR A 16 -7.68 7.87 -4.83
C TYR A 16 -8.89 8.82 -4.77
N ARG A 17 -9.31 9.34 -5.93
CA ARG A 17 -10.47 10.27 -5.99
C ARG A 17 -11.74 9.61 -5.48
N LYS A 18 -11.98 8.34 -5.83
CA LYS A 18 -13.15 7.57 -5.36
C LYS A 18 -13.13 7.44 -3.84
N ALA A 19 -11.98 7.10 -3.25
CA ALA A 19 -11.82 7.00 -1.81
C ALA A 19 -12.11 8.34 -1.11
N VAL A 20 -11.51 9.43 -1.58
CA VAL A 20 -11.73 10.79 -1.04
C VAL A 20 -13.20 11.20 -1.09
N VAL A 21 -13.86 11.06 -2.25
CA VAL A 21 -15.29 11.41 -2.39
C VAL A 21 -16.18 10.55 -1.49
N SER A 22 -15.78 9.29 -1.25
CA SER A 22 -16.49 8.39 -0.33
C SER A 22 -16.16 8.60 1.16
N GLY A 23 -15.31 9.58 1.51
CA GLY A 23 -14.85 9.79 2.89
C GLY A 23 -13.97 8.67 3.44
N ARG A 24 -13.37 7.85 2.57
CA ARG A 24 -12.44 6.76 2.94
C ARG A 24 -10.99 7.23 2.86
N TYR A 25 -10.13 6.65 3.68
CA TYR A 25 -8.68 6.89 3.62
C TYR A 25 -8.12 6.43 2.27
N PRO A 26 -7.41 7.28 1.51
CA PRO A 26 -7.13 7.02 0.09
C PRO A 26 -5.78 6.35 -0.18
N TYR A 27 -5.00 6.04 0.86
CA TYR A 27 -3.70 5.39 0.76
C TYR A 27 -3.74 3.99 1.39
N LEU A 28 -2.71 3.17 1.11
CA LEU A 28 -2.52 1.89 1.79
C LEU A 28 -2.32 2.08 3.30
N PRO A 29 -2.75 1.18 4.18
CA PRO A 29 -2.39 1.23 5.60
C PRO A 29 -0.90 0.91 5.80
N ALA A 30 -0.24 1.54 6.79
CA ALA A 30 1.14 1.22 7.16
C ALA A 30 1.18 0.38 8.43
N LEU A 31 1.93 -0.73 8.43
CA LEU A 31 2.03 -1.64 9.58
C LEU A 31 2.52 -0.94 10.86
N GLU A 32 3.44 0.01 10.72
CA GLU A 32 3.94 0.86 11.81
C GLU A 32 2.84 1.62 12.57
N ASP A 33 1.71 1.94 11.90
CA ASP A 33 0.61 2.64 12.56
C ASP A 33 -0.18 1.73 13.52
N PHE A 34 -0.06 0.41 13.35
CA PHE A 34 -0.78 -0.59 14.17
C PHE A 34 0.10 -1.26 15.23
N LEU A 35 1.42 -1.23 15.06
CA LEU A 35 2.35 -1.90 15.97
C LEU A 35 2.94 -0.93 17.00
N PRO A 36 3.02 -1.31 18.29
CA PRO A 36 3.76 -0.54 19.25
C PRO A 36 5.26 -0.56 18.90
N LYS A 37 5.94 0.58 19.10
CA LYS A 37 7.38 0.74 18.81
C LYS A 37 8.31 -0.24 19.56
N SER A 38 7.77 -0.98 20.52
CA SER A 38 8.48 -1.94 21.36
C SER A 38 8.47 -3.38 20.82
N VAL A 39 7.88 -3.64 19.66
CA VAL A 39 7.97 -4.96 19.01
C VAL A 39 9.40 -5.15 18.49
N ASN A 40 10.22 -5.82 19.29
CA ASN A 40 11.67 -5.95 19.07
C ASN A 40 12.10 -7.32 18.52
N ALA A 41 11.18 -8.26 18.33
CA ALA A 41 11.51 -9.62 17.94
C ALA A 41 11.06 -9.91 16.51
N GLU A 42 12.00 -9.81 15.58
CA GLU A 42 11.86 -10.40 14.24
C GLU A 42 12.43 -11.83 14.29
N ILE A 43 11.63 -12.81 13.86
CA ILE A 43 12.12 -14.18 13.70
C ILE A 43 12.34 -14.49 12.21
N PRO A 44 13.45 -15.16 11.84
CA PRO A 44 13.65 -15.61 10.47
C PRO A 44 12.54 -16.57 10.03
N ALA A 45 11.74 -16.17 9.04
CA ALA A 45 10.63 -16.98 8.54
C ALA A 45 11.03 -17.95 7.40
N GLY A 46 12.23 -17.80 6.85
CA GLY A 46 12.68 -18.49 5.64
C GLY A 46 12.01 -17.95 4.37
N VAL A 47 12.15 -18.66 3.25
CA VAL A 47 11.45 -18.36 2.00
C VAL A 47 10.10 -19.05 2.04
N ARG A 48 9.02 -18.29 1.82
CA ARG A 48 7.64 -18.79 1.78
C ARG A 48 6.86 -18.07 0.70
N ASP A 49 5.93 -18.79 0.08
CA ASP A 49 4.94 -18.18 -0.80
C ASP A 49 3.83 -17.54 0.03
N ILE A 50 3.45 -16.32 -0.35
CA ILE A 50 2.38 -15.56 0.30
C ILE A 50 1.35 -15.23 -0.78
N PRO A 51 0.09 -15.65 -0.62
CA PRO A 51 -1.01 -15.21 -1.47
C PRO A 51 -1.10 -13.68 -1.51
N LEU A 52 -1.24 -13.10 -2.70
CA LEU A 52 -1.21 -11.65 -2.88
C LEU A 52 -2.39 -10.94 -2.18
N ASP A 53 -3.52 -11.63 -2.01
CA ASP A 53 -4.69 -11.16 -1.26
C ASP A 53 -4.43 -11.02 0.25
N GLN A 54 -3.35 -11.59 0.77
CA GLN A 54 -2.89 -11.37 2.15
C GLN A 54 -2.02 -10.12 2.29
N VAL A 55 -1.66 -9.45 1.19
CA VAL A 55 -0.88 -8.21 1.21
C VAL A 55 -1.83 -7.02 1.35
N VAL A 56 -1.88 -6.44 2.56
CA VAL A 56 -2.87 -5.39 2.89
C VAL A 56 -2.33 -3.96 2.89
N GLY A 57 -1.00 -3.77 2.87
CA GLY A 57 -0.43 -2.42 2.92
C GLY A 57 1.10 -2.38 2.90
N THR A 58 1.66 -1.30 3.46
CA THR A 58 3.11 -1.08 3.50
C THR A 58 3.68 -1.38 4.88
N ARG A 59 4.98 -1.64 4.96
CA ARG A 59 5.66 -1.76 6.25
C ARG A 59 5.76 -0.41 6.96
N THR A 60 6.19 0.62 6.23
CA THR A 60 6.48 1.95 6.78
C THR A 60 5.62 3.05 6.16
N ARG A 61 5.48 4.17 6.88
CA ARG A 61 4.70 5.34 6.44
C ARG A 61 5.33 6.08 5.26
N GLY A 62 6.67 6.11 5.18
CA GLY A 62 7.40 7.01 4.26
C GLY A 62 7.17 6.80 2.77
N ARG A 63 6.65 5.63 2.34
CA ARG A 63 6.32 5.34 0.93
C ARG A 63 4.83 5.11 0.67
N GLN A 64 4.01 5.30 1.70
CA GLN A 64 2.58 5.05 1.65
C GLN A 64 1.87 5.99 0.66
N GLU A 65 2.27 7.27 0.65
CA GLU A 65 1.67 8.32 -0.19
C GLU A 65 2.05 8.22 -1.68
N ALA A 66 2.90 7.24 -2.05
CA ALA A 66 3.21 6.96 -3.45
C ALA A 66 2.14 6.08 -4.13
N PHE A 67 1.22 5.48 -3.36
CA PHE A 67 0.23 4.52 -3.84
C PHE A 67 -1.19 4.86 -3.35
N ALA A 68 -2.19 4.59 -4.19
CA ALA A 68 -3.59 4.60 -3.77
C ALA A 68 -3.97 3.34 -2.96
N ASP A 69 -5.18 3.31 -2.41
CA ASP A 69 -5.78 2.18 -1.65
C ASP A 69 -5.86 0.83 -2.42
N ASN A 70 -5.45 0.81 -3.68
CA ASN A 70 -5.41 -0.37 -4.56
C ASN A 70 -3.99 -0.70 -5.08
N PHE A 71 -2.93 -0.26 -4.39
CA PHE A 71 -1.52 -0.50 -4.76
C PHE A 71 -1.07 0.10 -6.10
N MET A 72 -1.90 0.92 -6.75
CA MET A 72 -1.52 1.60 -7.99
C MET A 72 -0.74 2.89 -7.70
N PRO A 73 0.25 3.26 -8.53
CA PRO A 73 1.04 4.46 -8.33
C PRO A 73 0.18 5.72 -8.53
N ILE A 74 0.48 6.77 -7.78
CA ILE A 74 -0.15 8.09 -7.92
C ILE A 74 0.85 9.22 -8.17
N LEU A 75 2.15 8.94 -7.98
CA LEU A 75 3.25 9.84 -8.30
C LEU A 75 3.71 9.71 -9.77
#